data_AF-A0A5P0JK03-F1
#
_entry.id   AF-A0A5P0JK03-F1
#
_cell.length_a   1.000
_cell.length_b   1.000
_cell.length_c   1.000
_cell.angle_alpha   90.00
_cell.angle_beta   90.00
_cell.angle_gamma   90.00
#
_symmetry.space_group_name_H-M   'P 1'
#
loop_
_entity.id
_entity.type
_entity.pdbx_description
1 polymer ?
#
loop_
_entity_poly.entity_id
_entity_poly.type
_entity_poly.pdbx_seq_one_letter_code
_entity_poly.pdbx_strand_id
1 'polypeptide(L)'
;GMLYNQAAKEAQLADAIARAVYACDPALILVGLAGSELIRAGKQYGLTTREEVFADRGYQADGSLVPRSQPGALIENEEQALAQTLEMVQHGRVKSITGEWATVTAQTVCL
;
A
#
# COMPACT_ATOMS: atom_id res chain seq x y z
N GLY A 1 -5.87 -8.50 -0.93
CA GLY A 1 -5.86 -9.98 -1.11
C GLY A 1 -4.52 -10.46 -1.65
N MET A 2 -4.37 -11.75 -2.02
CA MET A 2 -3.07 -12.28 -2.51
C MET A 2 -2.59 -11.56 -3.78
N LEU A 3 -3.47 -11.39 -4.78
CA LEU A 3 -3.17 -10.67 -6.02
C LEU A 3 -2.57 -9.28 -5.75
N TYR A 4 -3.19 -8.53 -4.83
CA TYR A 4 -2.73 -7.20 -4.42
C TYR A 4 -1.31 -7.24 -3.81
N ASN A 5 -1.06 -8.17 -2.89
CA ASN A 5 0.24 -8.29 -2.23
C ASN A 5 1.36 -8.69 -3.20
N GLN A 6 1.05 -9.56 -4.16
CA GLN A 6 2.02 -9.96 -5.19
C GLN A 6 2.29 -8.81 -6.16
N ALA A 7 1.24 -8.15 -6.65
CA ALA A 7 1.36 -7.00 -7.54
C ALA A 7 2.10 -5.82 -6.88
N ALA A 8 2.16 -5.76 -5.54
CA ALA A 8 2.94 -4.74 -4.86
C ALA A 8 4.47 -4.92 -5.05
N LYS A 9 4.94 -6.15 -5.34
CA LYS A 9 6.36 -6.50 -5.44
C LYS A 9 6.78 -7.00 -6.82
N GLU A 10 5.87 -7.64 -7.56
CA GLU A 10 6.15 -8.28 -8.84
C GLU A 10 5.80 -7.34 -10.00
N ALA A 11 6.82 -6.73 -10.60
CA ALA A 11 6.67 -5.74 -11.68
C ALA A 11 5.85 -6.25 -12.88
N GLN A 12 6.02 -7.51 -13.28
CA GLN A 12 5.29 -8.09 -14.42
C GLN A 12 3.79 -8.26 -14.12
N LEU A 13 3.44 -8.63 -12.90
CA LEU A 13 2.05 -8.75 -12.47
C LEU A 13 1.39 -7.38 -12.34
N ALA A 14 2.11 -6.41 -11.77
CA ALA A 14 1.69 -5.01 -11.70
C ALA A 14 1.41 -4.42 -13.09
N ASP A 15 2.31 -4.65 -14.05
CA ASP A 15 2.17 -4.22 -15.45
C ASP A 15 0.91 -4.83 -16.10
N ALA A 16 0.70 -6.13 -15.93
CA ALA A 16 -0.46 -6.82 -16.47
C ALA A 16 -1.78 -6.24 -15.92
N ILE A 17 -1.84 -5.95 -14.62
CA ILE A 17 -3.03 -5.35 -13.98
C ILE A 17 -3.26 -3.94 -14.49
N ALA A 18 -2.23 -3.09 -14.49
CA ALA A 18 -2.34 -1.70 -14.94
C ALA A 18 -2.77 -1.63 -16.42
N ARG A 19 -2.19 -2.48 -17.27
CA ARG A 19 -2.59 -2.60 -18.68
C ARG A 19 -4.04 -3.04 -18.84
N ALA A 20 -4.49 -4.01 -18.05
CA ALA A 20 -5.88 -4.48 -18.09
C ALA A 20 -6.87 -3.38 -17.68
N VAL A 21 -6.56 -2.62 -16.63
CA VAL A 21 -7.38 -1.49 -16.17
C VAL A 21 -7.44 -0.40 -17.23
N TYR A 22 -6.29 -0.02 -17.81
CA TYR A 22 -6.23 0.97 -18.89
C TYR A 22 -7.03 0.54 -20.12
N ALA A 23 -6.93 -0.74 -20.51
CA ALA A 23 -7.68 -1.27 -21.65
C ALA A 23 -9.19 -1.32 -21.40
N CYS A 24 -9.61 -1.43 -20.14
CA CYS A 24 -11.02 -1.38 -19.77
C CYS A 24 -11.57 0.04 -19.82
N ASP A 25 -10.91 0.99 -19.15
CA ASP A 25 -11.23 2.42 -19.17
C ASP A 25 -10.03 3.23 -18.61
N PRO A 26 -9.37 4.08 -19.43
CA PRO A 26 -8.27 4.93 -18.99
C PRO A 26 -8.62 5.95 -17.89
N ALA A 27 -9.90 6.23 -17.65
CA ALA A 27 -10.34 7.16 -16.61
C ALA A 27 -10.44 6.51 -15.22
N LEU A 28 -10.33 5.18 -15.10
CA LEU A 28 -10.38 4.49 -13.82
C LEU A 28 -9.20 4.85 -12.92
N ILE A 29 -9.48 4.86 -11.61
CA ILE A 29 -8.46 5.06 -10.57
C ILE A 29 -7.90 3.69 -10.16
N LEU A 30 -6.59 3.52 -10.32
CA LEU A 30 -5.89 2.33 -9.83
C LEU A 30 -5.40 2.55 -8.40
N VAL A 31 -6.00 1.83 -7.46
CA VAL A 31 -5.59 1.83 -6.05
C VAL A 31 -4.57 0.71 -5.83
N GLY A 32 -3.48 1.01 -5.15
CA GLY A 32 -2.42 0.05 -4.83
C GLY A 32 -1.66 0.45 -3.58
N LEU A 33 -0.86 -0.48 -3.03
CA LEU A 33 -0.08 -0.23 -1.82
C LEU A 33 0.87 0.95 -2.06
N ALA A 34 0.97 1.85 -1.08
CA ALA A 34 1.88 2.99 -1.15
C ALA A 34 3.31 2.55 -1.51
N GLY A 35 3.96 3.27 -2.43
CA GLY A 35 5.31 2.96 -2.91
C GLY A 35 5.47 1.67 -3.72
N SER A 36 4.39 0.98 -4.09
CA SER A 36 4.49 -0.35 -4.70
C SER A 36 4.65 -0.36 -6.23
N GLU A 37 5.02 -1.54 -6.76
CA GLU A 37 5.11 -1.78 -8.21
C GLU A 37 3.79 -1.51 -8.95
N LEU A 38 2.64 -1.75 -8.31
CA LEU A 38 1.33 -1.48 -8.91
C LEU A 38 1.10 0.03 -9.14
N ILE A 39 1.56 0.86 -8.21
CA ILE A 39 1.51 2.31 -8.34
C ILE A 39 2.46 2.78 -9.45
N ARG A 40 3.68 2.20 -9.50
CA ARG A 40 4.64 2.49 -10.57
C ARG A 40 4.07 2.15 -11.95
N ALA A 41 3.48 0.96 -12.09
CA ALA A 41 2.87 0.51 -13.33
C ALA A 41 1.68 1.38 -13.74
N GLY A 42 0.78 1.72 -12.81
CA GLY A 42 -0.36 2.61 -13.08
C GLY A 42 0.09 3.97 -13.63
N LYS A 43 1.08 4.60 -12.97
CA LYS A 43 1.67 5.87 -13.42
C LYS A 43 2.31 5.74 -14.81
N GLN A 44 2.98 4.62 -15.10
CA GLN A 44 3.60 4.35 -16.40
C GLN A 44 2.59 4.30 -17.56
N TYR A 45 1.38 3.79 -17.32
CA TYR A 45 0.29 3.77 -18.30
C TYR A 45 -0.55 5.06 -18.31
N GLY A 46 -0.21 6.06 -17.49
CA GLY A 46 -0.96 7.32 -17.39
C GLY A 46 -2.29 7.19 -16.65
N LEU A 47 -2.52 6.11 -15.90
CA LEU A 47 -3.69 5.96 -15.04
C LEU A 47 -3.60 6.92 -13.84
N THR A 48 -4.76 7.39 -13.39
CA THR A 48 -4.81 8.05 -12.08
C THR A 48 -4.59 7.00 -11.00
N THR A 49 -3.51 7.13 -10.22
CA THR A 49 -3.22 6.20 -9.11
C THR A 49 -3.58 6.80 -7.76
N ARG A 50 -3.97 5.94 -6.81
CA ARG A 50 -4.07 6.29 -5.39
C ARG A 50 -3.29 5.31 -4.54
N GLU A 51 -2.37 5.85 -3.75
CA GLU A 51 -1.53 5.12 -2.82
C GLU A 51 -2.31 4.84 -1.52
N GLU A 52 -2.53 3.56 -1.24
CA GLU A 52 -3.29 3.06 -0.11
C GLU A 52 -2.39 2.68 1.05
N VAL A 53 -2.85 3.03 2.26
CA VAL A 53 -2.26 2.60 3.54
C VAL A 53 -3.29 1.88 4.39
N PHE A 54 -2.84 1.17 5.42
CA PHE A 54 -3.65 0.29 6.25
C PHE A 54 -3.53 0.70 7.71
N ALA A 55 -4.67 0.97 8.35
CA ALA A 55 -4.70 1.39 9.75
C ALA A 55 -4.27 0.26 10.69
N ASP A 56 -4.70 -0.96 10.39
CA ASP A 56 -4.66 -2.15 11.25
C ASP A 56 -3.50 -3.10 10.92
N ARG A 57 -2.66 -2.78 9.93
CA ARG A 57 -1.59 -3.68 9.49
C ARG A 57 -0.23 -3.22 9.96
N GLY A 58 0.61 -4.19 10.33
CA GLY A 58 2.03 -3.95 10.56
C GLY A 58 2.79 -3.72 9.25
N TYR A 59 3.82 -2.88 9.32
CA TYR A 59 4.69 -2.52 8.21
C TYR A 59 6.11 -3.03 8.40
N GLN A 60 6.78 -3.32 7.29
CA GLN A 60 8.20 -3.60 7.20
C GLN A 60 8.97 -2.30 6.93
N ALA A 61 10.29 -2.31 7.13
CA ALA A 61 11.14 -1.14 6.92
C ALA A 61 11.14 -0.64 5.46
N ASP A 62 10.82 -1.51 4.50
CA ASP A 62 10.66 -1.17 3.08
C ASP A 62 9.28 -0.57 2.74
N GLY A 63 8.40 -0.37 3.73
CA GLY A 63 7.04 0.12 3.53
C GLY A 63 6.04 -0.95 3.09
N SER A 64 6.47 -2.20 2.89
CA SER A 64 5.55 -3.30 2.57
C SER A 64 4.84 -3.82 3.83
N LEU A 65 3.69 -4.46 3.65
CA LEU A 65 2.94 -5.01 4.78
C LEU A 65 3.61 -6.29 5.32
N VAL A 66 3.54 -6.48 6.63
CA VAL A 66 3.96 -7.72 7.29
C VAL A 66 3.02 -8.86 6.88
N PRO A 67 3.54 -10.03 6.44
CA PRO A 67 2.71 -11.18 6.05
C PRO A 67 1.75 -11.60 7.17
N ARG A 68 0.50 -11.91 6.83
CA ARG A 68 -0.57 -12.22 7.82
C ARG A 68 -0.25 -13.36 8.78
N SER A 69 0.64 -14.28 8.41
CA SER A 69 1.05 -15.40 9.25
C SER A 69 2.14 -15.07 10.27
N GLN A 70 2.68 -13.84 10.25
CA GLN A 70 3.78 -13.43 11.12
C GLN A 70 3.27 -12.61 12.31
N PRO A 71 3.96 -12.67 13.47
CA PRO A 71 3.68 -11.79 14.59
C PRO A 71 3.76 -10.31 14.19
N GLY A 72 2.85 -9.49 14.72
CA GLY A 72 2.80 -8.06 14.40
C GLY A 72 2.17 -7.74 13.04
N ALA A 73 1.59 -8.72 12.35
CA ALA A 73 0.91 -8.48 11.06
C ALA A 73 -0.41 -7.71 11.19
N LEU A 74 -1.06 -7.81 12.34
CA LEU A 74 -2.32 -7.15 12.68
C LEU A 74 -2.15 -6.35 13.97
N ILE A 75 -2.70 -5.15 13.99
CA ILE A 75 -2.81 -4.26 15.13
C ILE A 75 -4.24 -4.40 15.65
N GLU A 76 -4.39 -5.04 16.81
CA GLU A 76 -5.72 -5.25 17.43
C GLU A 76 -6.12 -4.08 18.35
N ASN A 77 -5.17 -3.25 18.75
CA ASN A 77 -5.42 -2.09 19.59
C ASN A 77 -5.86 -0.89 18.74
N GLU A 78 -7.07 -0.40 18.98
CA GLU A 78 -7.68 0.71 18.25
C GLU A 78 -6.89 2.02 18.36
N GLU A 79 -6.37 2.35 19.54
CA GLU A 79 -5.57 3.57 19.75
C GLU A 79 -4.27 3.52 18.94
N GLN A 80 -3.65 2.35 18.84
CA GLN A 80 -2.45 2.14 18.03
C GLN A 80 -2.76 2.30 16.52
N ALA A 81 -3.86 1.73 16.04
CA ALA A 81 -4.28 1.87 14.64
C ALA A 81 -4.61 3.34 14.29
N LEU A 82 -5.25 4.06 15.21
CA LEU A 82 -5.53 5.49 15.07
C LEU A 82 -4.24 6.32 15.01
N ALA A 83 -3.32 6.09 15.95
CA ALA A 83 -2.03 6.79 15.99
C ALA A 83 -1.20 6.53 14.72
N GLN A 84 -1.17 5.29 14.24
CA GLN A 84 -0.51 4.92 12.98
C GLN A 84 -1.16 5.66 11.80
N THR A 85 -2.49 5.67 11.73
CA THR A 85 -3.24 6.36 10.66
C THR A 85 -2.94 7.85 10.63
N LEU A 86 -2.96 8.51 11.79
CA LEU A 86 -2.63 9.94 11.89
C LEU A 86 -1.18 10.22 11.47
N GLU A 87 -0.23 9.37 11.87
CA GLU A 87 1.18 9.53 11.49
C GLU A 87 1.38 9.40 9.97
N MET A 88 0.70 8.45 9.33
CA MET A 88 0.78 8.26 7.88
C MET A 88 0.16 9.44 7.12
N VAL A 89 -0.99 9.94 7.57
CA VAL A 89 -1.73 11.03 6.89
C VAL A 89 -1.04 12.39 7.10
N GLN A 90 -0.55 12.66 8.30
CA GLN A 90 0.03 13.97 8.64
C GLN A 90 1.51 14.08 8.31
N HIS A 91 2.27 13.00 8.48
CA HIS A 91 3.72 13.02 8.41
C HIS A 91 4.30 12.16 7.27
N GLY A 92 3.46 11.41 6.55
CA GLY A 92 3.90 10.62 5.39
C GLY A 92 4.87 9.49 5.76
N ARG A 93 4.73 8.90 6.95
CA ARG A 93 5.58 7.81 7.41
C ARG A 93 4.83 6.85 8.33
N VAL A 94 5.34 5.62 8.42
CA VAL A 94 4.84 4.57 9.32
C VAL A 94 5.99 3.92 10.04
N LYS A 95 5.77 3.54 11.30
CA LYS A 95 6.76 2.82 12.09
C LYS A 95 6.67 1.33 11.76
N SER A 96 7.77 0.77 11.29
CA SER A 96 7.87 -0.67 11.00
C SER A 96 7.92 -1.50 12.28
N ILE A 97 7.69 -2.81 12.16
CA ILE A 97 7.78 -3.76 13.27
C ILE A 97 9.21 -3.89 13.85
N THR A 98 10.23 -3.45 13.11
CA THR A 98 11.63 -3.38 13.55
C THR A 98 11.99 -2.02 14.18
N GLY A 99 11.05 -1.07 14.18
CA GLY A 99 11.18 0.24 14.81
C GLY A 99 11.68 1.36 13.88
N GLU A 100 12.10 1.02 12.67
CA GLU A 100 12.52 1.96 11.63
C GLU A 100 11.32 2.69 11.03
N TRP A 101 11.52 3.92 10.54
CA TRP A 101 10.50 4.68 9.83
C TRP A 101 10.53 4.38 8.34
N ALA A 102 9.42 3.92 7.79
CA ALA A 102 9.21 3.78 6.35
C ALA A 102 8.41 4.99 5.82
N THR A 103 8.81 5.54 4.68
CA THR A 103 8.07 6.62 4.02
C THR A 103 6.86 6.05 3.29
N VAL A 104 5.70 6.69 3.44
CA VAL A 104 4.46 6.29 2.76
C VAL A 104 3.68 7.50 2.28
N THR A 105 2.99 7.37 1.16
CA THR A 105 2.02 8.38 0.70
C THR A 105 0.61 7.86 1.01
N ALA A 106 -0.05 8.45 2.01
CA ALA A 106 -1.41 8.04 2.41
C ALA A 106 -2.47 8.85 1.65
N GLN A 107 -3.01 8.31 0.56
CA GLN A 107 -4.08 8.95 -0.22
C GLN A 107 -5.46 8.32 0.00
N THR A 108 -5.47 7.09 0.51
CA THR A 108 -6.67 6.39 1.01
C THR A 108 -6.26 5.44 2.13
N VAL A 109 -7.15 5.22 3.10
CA VAL A 109 -6.92 4.35 4.25
C VAL A 109 -7.89 3.18 4.19
N CYS A 110 -7.37 1.95 4.22
CA CYS A 110 -8.15 0.73 4.34
C CYS A 110 -8.42 0.42 5.82
N LEU A 111 -9.67 0.03 6.11
CA LEU A 111 -10.20 -0.34 7.43
C LEU A 111 -10.59 -1.83 7.46
#